data_AF-A0A412N500-F1
#
_entry.id   AF-A0A412N500-F1
#
_cell.length_a   1.000
_cell.length_b   1.000
_cell.length_c   1.000
_cell.angle_alpha   90.00
_cell.angle_beta   90.00
_cell.angle_gamma   90.00
#
_symmetry.space_group_name_H-M   'P 1'
#
loop_
_entity.id
_entity.type
_entity.pdbx_description
1 polymer ?
#
loop_
_entity_poly.entity_id
_entity_poly.type
_entity_poly.pdbx_seq_one_letter_code
_entity_poly.pdbx_strand_id
1 'polypeptide(L)'
;MRLFVILFSFLLFANRTVKAQTDTISYGVIKNMPAFYEQLKQQLTYPEAWGNSATKDFGKWRAEARKTVMECMQNLPPAPKEYDMSVVGTEQRAGYEARKIWFNVSEWYRIPAYLLVPDGKGPFPAIIMLHDHGAHFSIGKEKMVRPFGVSPEISADAGDWVVRCYDGQYTGDYFAQNGYVVLSIDALFWGERGRKEGISYDGQQALASNFMQMGASWGAFINIDDVRSAEFLASLPMVDKEKVGCLGFSMGAYRSWMLAALTDCVKASASICWMNTTEHLMTLTNNQNKGGSAYSMLIPNLRRYLDYPHTASIACPKPSLFFNGAKDKLFPVAGVKDAYQAMREVWESRHAGDRLVTKIWEEKHFFNKEMQKEALEFFNKEMRNND
;
A
#
# COMPACT_ATOMS: atom_id res chain seq x y z
N MET A 1 59.58 47.67 10.70
CA MET A 1 58.82 47.98 9.47
C MET A 1 58.93 46.79 8.51
N ARG A 2 57.92 45.93 8.45
CA ARG A 2 57.67 45.00 7.33
C ARG A 2 56.24 44.47 7.49
N LEU A 3 55.36 44.96 6.62
CA LEU A 3 53.96 44.59 6.48
C LEU A 3 53.83 43.10 6.15
N PHE A 4 52.96 42.38 6.86
CA PHE A 4 52.40 41.12 6.36
C PHE A 4 51.07 41.44 5.66
N VAL A 5 51.04 41.20 4.36
CA VAL A 5 49.87 41.33 3.50
C VAL A 5 48.95 40.15 3.74
N ILE A 6 47.72 40.41 4.18
CA ILE A 6 46.64 39.42 4.27
C ILE A 6 46.05 39.25 2.86
N LEU A 7 46.25 38.10 2.23
CA LEU A 7 45.59 37.75 0.97
C LEU A 7 44.16 37.27 1.27
N PHE A 8 43.16 38.11 0.99
CA PHE A 8 41.76 37.68 0.93
C PHE A 8 41.53 36.91 -0.38
N SER A 9 41.34 35.60 -0.30
CA SER A 9 40.91 34.78 -1.44
C SER A 9 39.39 34.86 -1.56
N PHE A 10 38.89 35.69 -2.47
CA PHE A 10 37.49 35.67 -2.88
C PHE A 10 37.23 34.44 -3.75
N LEU A 11 36.62 33.40 -3.17
CA LEU A 11 36.03 32.30 -3.92
C LEU A 11 34.73 32.78 -4.59
N LEU A 12 34.84 33.18 -5.85
CA LEU A 12 33.70 33.39 -6.74
C LEU A 12 32.97 32.05 -6.94
N PHE A 13 31.83 31.87 -6.28
CA PHE A 13 30.86 30.84 -6.66
C PHE A 13 30.29 31.20 -8.04
N ALA A 14 30.87 30.63 -9.09
CA ALA A 14 30.26 30.63 -10.40
C ALA A 14 28.98 29.79 -10.34
N ASN A 15 27.83 30.45 -10.18
CA ASN A 15 26.53 29.86 -10.48
C ASN A 15 26.53 29.47 -11.96
N ARG A 16 26.87 28.21 -12.26
CA ARG A 16 26.62 27.62 -13.58
C ARG A 16 25.11 27.40 -13.68
N THR A 17 24.38 28.42 -14.12
CA THR A 17 23.07 28.22 -14.73
C THR A 17 23.29 27.35 -15.96
N VAL A 18 22.85 26.09 -15.89
CA VAL A 18 22.80 25.20 -17.05
C VAL A 18 21.86 25.88 -18.06
N LYS A 19 22.42 26.52 -19.08
CA LYS A 19 21.65 26.99 -20.23
C LYS A 19 21.03 25.76 -20.89
N ALA A 20 19.71 25.74 -21.00
CA ALA A 20 19.03 24.80 -21.88
C ALA A 20 19.63 24.94 -23.28
N GLN A 21 20.05 23.82 -23.85
CA GLN A 21 20.70 23.76 -25.15
C GLN A 21 19.66 24.16 -26.21
N THR A 22 19.93 25.23 -26.96
CA THR A 22 18.99 25.79 -27.95
C THR A 22 18.84 24.89 -29.18
N ASP A 23 17.60 24.42 -29.37
CA ASP A 23 16.85 24.14 -30.60
C ASP A 23 17.61 23.54 -31.79
N THR A 24 17.66 22.21 -31.81
CA THR A 24 17.68 21.28 -32.98
C THR A 24 17.85 19.83 -32.52
N ILE A 25 18.16 19.60 -31.24
CA ILE A 25 18.41 18.27 -30.66
C ILE A 25 17.11 17.72 -30.06
N SER A 26 16.67 16.53 -30.48
CA SER A 26 15.62 15.80 -29.76
C SER A 26 16.18 15.31 -28.43
N TYR A 27 15.59 15.76 -27.32
CA TYR A 27 15.98 15.26 -26.00
C TYR A 27 15.48 13.83 -25.82
N GLY A 28 16.34 12.92 -25.33
CA GLY A 28 15.93 11.54 -25.04
C GLY A 28 15.01 11.40 -23.81
N VAL A 29 14.91 12.46 -23.00
CA VAL A 29 14.10 12.53 -21.78
C VAL A 29 13.36 13.86 -21.76
N ILE A 30 12.07 13.82 -21.43
CA ILE A 30 11.21 14.99 -21.24
C ILE A 30 10.69 14.94 -19.81
N LYS A 31 11.02 15.97 -19.01
CA LYS A 31 10.85 15.94 -17.55
C LYS A 31 11.55 14.71 -16.95
N ASN A 32 10.80 13.76 -16.38
CA ASN A 32 11.30 12.52 -15.79
C ASN A 32 10.93 11.27 -16.60
N MET A 33 10.48 11.44 -17.86
CA MET A 33 10.01 10.35 -18.70
C MET A 33 10.88 10.23 -19.95
N PRO A 34 11.10 9.02 -20.49
CA PRO A 34 11.74 8.88 -21.79
C PRO A 34 10.89 9.58 -22.86
N ALA A 35 11.53 10.22 -23.84
CA ALA A 35 10.81 10.95 -24.89
C ALA A 35 9.86 10.07 -25.73
N PHE A 36 10.05 8.74 -25.67
CA PHE A 36 9.24 7.73 -26.33
C PHE A 36 8.28 6.98 -25.39
N TYR A 37 7.92 7.58 -24.23
CA TYR A 37 7.08 6.91 -23.24
C TYR A 37 5.68 6.55 -23.77
N GLU A 38 5.10 7.34 -24.67
CA GLU A 38 3.79 7.01 -25.27
C GLU A 38 3.89 5.76 -26.15
N GLN A 39 4.99 5.57 -26.88
CA GLN A 39 5.25 4.35 -27.65
C GLN A 39 5.42 3.14 -26.72
N LEU A 40 6.09 3.31 -25.57
CA LEU A 40 6.15 2.24 -24.56
C LEU A 40 4.76 1.89 -24.02
N LYS A 41 3.93 2.88 -23.71
CA LYS A 41 2.55 2.67 -23.24
C LYS A 41 1.72 1.93 -24.28
N GLN A 42 1.83 2.28 -25.57
CA GLN A 42 1.12 1.61 -26.66
C GLN A 42 1.50 0.14 -26.84
N GLN A 43 2.68 -0.29 -26.37
CA GLN A 43 3.08 -1.69 -26.39
C GLN A 43 2.47 -2.52 -25.25
N LEU A 44 1.84 -1.88 -24.26
CA LEU A 44 1.21 -2.58 -23.12
C LEU A 44 -0.15 -3.14 -23.54
N THR A 45 -0.14 -4.37 -24.04
CA THR A 45 -1.37 -5.08 -24.47
C THR A 45 -2.05 -5.86 -23.34
N TYR A 46 -1.39 -5.99 -22.19
CA TYR A 46 -1.87 -6.72 -21.02
C TYR A 46 -2.43 -8.12 -21.34
N PRO A 47 -1.61 -9.04 -21.89
CA PRO A 47 -2.05 -10.36 -22.34
C PRO A 47 -2.64 -11.23 -21.22
N GLU A 48 -2.32 -10.97 -19.95
CA GLU A 48 -2.86 -11.74 -18.81
C GLU A 48 -4.14 -11.13 -18.22
N ALA A 49 -4.63 -10.01 -18.75
CA ALA A 49 -5.90 -9.45 -18.31
C ALA A 49 -7.06 -10.41 -18.61
N TRP A 50 -8.06 -10.47 -17.72
CA TRP A 50 -9.29 -11.22 -18.01
C TRP A 50 -9.96 -10.65 -19.27
N GLY A 51 -10.34 -11.53 -20.20
CA GLY A 51 -10.81 -11.15 -21.53
C GLY A 51 -9.71 -11.20 -22.60
N ASN A 52 -8.53 -10.65 -22.31
CA ASN A 52 -7.36 -10.68 -23.21
C ASN A 52 -6.64 -12.03 -23.20
N SER A 53 -6.56 -12.68 -22.03
CA SER A 53 -5.87 -13.96 -21.86
C SER A 53 -6.45 -15.06 -22.75
N ALA A 54 -5.59 -15.93 -23.24
CA ALA A 54 -5.99 -17.13 -23.97
C ALA A 54 -6.78 -18.09 -23.08
N THR A 55 -6.53 -18.07 -21.77
CA THR A 55 -7.22 -18.92 -20.79
C THR A 55 -8.62 -18.38 -20.51
N LYS A 56 -9.64 -19.16 -20.92
CA LYS A 56 -11.06 -18.79 -20.77
C LYS A 56 -11.75 -19.44 -19.58
N ASP A 57 -11.12 -20.40 -18.92
CA ASP A 57 -11.57 -20.88 -17.62
C ASP A 57 -11.11 -19.90 -16.54
N PHE A 58 -12.05 -19.37 -15.76
CA PHE A 58 -11.72 -18.31 -14.81
C PHE A 58 -10.85 -18.77 -13.66
N GLY A 59 -11.08 -19.98 -13.14
CA GLY A 59 -10.30 -20.52 -12.04
C GLY A 59 -8.84 -20.71 -12.45
N LYS A 60 -8.61 -21.24 -13.65
CA LYS A 60 -7.29 -21.38 -14.27
C LYS A 60 -6.66 -20.03 -14.54
N TRP A 61 -7.38 -19.10 -15.19
CA TRP A 61 -6.89 -17.75 -15.46
C TRP A 61 -6.43 -17.05 -14.17
N ARG A 62 -7.25 -17.12 -13.11
CA ARG A 62 -6.93 -16.47 -11.83
C ARG A 62 -5.64 -17.04 -11.22
N ALA A 63 -5.46 -18.36 -11.29
CA ALA A 63 -4.25 -19.02 -10.79
C ALA A 63 -3.02 -18.64 -11.64
N GLU A 64 -3.15 -18.61 -12.96
CA GLU A 64 -2.09 -18.21 -13.90
C GLU A 64 -1.70 -16.73 -13.75
N ALA A 65 -2.68 -15.82 -13.70
CA ALA A 65 -2.44 -14.40 -13.49
C ALA A 65 -1.77 -14.14 -12.13
N ARG A 66 -2.23 -14.79 -11.05
CA ARG A 66 -1.57 -14.71 -9.73
C ARG A 66 -0.14 -15.23 -9.79
N LYS A 67 0.09 -16.35 -10.48
CA LYS A 67 1.43 -16.90 -10.70
C LYS A 67 2.34 -15.91 -11.42
N THR A 68 1.85 -15.24 -12.48
CA THR A 68 2.60 -14.19 -13.18
C THR A 68 2.99 -13.04 -12.24
N VAL A 69 2.08 -12.60 -11.36
CA VAL A 69 2.40 -11.57 -10.35
C VAL A 69 3.53 -12.04 -9.43
N MET A 70 3.42 -13.26 -8.90
CA MET A 70 4.44 -13.85 -8.02
C MET A 70 5.79 -14.06 -8.72
N GLU A 71 5.79 -14.48 -9.98
CA GLU A 71 7.00 -14.63 -10.79
C GLU A 71 7.66 -13.28 -11.11
N CYS A 72 6.89 -12.21 -11.27
CA CYS A 72 7.43 -10.86 -11.46
C CYS A 72 8.05 -10.27 -10.17
N MET A 73 7.67 -10.76 -8.99
CA MET A 73 8.22 -10.28 -7.73
C MET A 73 9.69 -10.66 -7.55
N GLN A 74 10.04 -11.90 -7.92
CA GLN A 74 11.39 -12.50 -7.86
C GLN A 74 12.11 -12.39 -6.50
N ASN A 75 13.06 -13.29 -6.26
CA ASN A 75 13.99 -13.24 -5.11
C ASN A 75 13.34 -12.87 -3.75
N LEU A 76 12.17 -13.44 -3.46
CA LEU A 76 11.43 -13.20 -2.23
C LEU A 76 12.10 -13.94 -1.06
N PRO A 77 12.01 -13.39 0.16
CA PRO A 77 12.50 -14.07 1.35
C PRO A 77 11.70 -15.36 1.60
N PRO A 78 12.33 -16.45 2.07
CA PRO A 78 11.64 -17.67 2.48
C PRO A 78 10.59 -17.39 3.56
N ALA A 79 9.44 -18.07 3.48
CA ALA A 79 8.40 -18.01 4.50
C ALA A 79 8.96 -18.46 5.87
N PRO A 80 8.52 -17.86 6.99
CA PRO A 80 9.01 -18.24 8.31
C PRO A 80 8.61 -19.69 8.64
N LYS A 81 9.48 -20.42 9.34
CA LYS A 81 9.15 -21.77 9.84
C LYS A 81 8.02 -21.73 10.88
N GLU A 82 8.07 -20.72 11.75
CA GLU A 82 7.06 -20.40 12.76
C GLU A 82 6.97 -18.88 12.91
N TYR A 83 5.78 -18.36 13.23
CA TYR A 83 5.58 -16.92 13.41
C TYR A 83 6.22 -16.38 14.70
N ASP A 84 6.45 -17.21 15.72
CA ASP A 84 7.15 -16.87 16.97
C ASP A 84 6.79 -15.48 17.53
N MET A 85 5.49 -15.30 17.81
CA MET A 85 4.97 -14.03 18.31
C MET A 85 5.41 -13.79 19.76
N SER A 86 6.01 -12.63 20.02
CA SER A 86 6.26 -12.14 21.38
C SER A 86 5.56 -10.81 21.63
N VAL A 87 4.83 -10.69 22.74
CA VAL A 87 4.22 -9.44 23.20
C VAL A 87 5.27 -8.64 23.97
N VAL A 88 5.50 -7.39 23.57
CA VAL A 88 6.52 -6.50 24.20
C VAL A 88 5.90 -5.33 24.96
N GLY A 89 4.59 -5.14 24.86
CA GLY A 89 3.85 -4.17 25.65
C GLY A 89 2.35 -4.31 25.44
N THR A 90 1.58 -3.96 26.46
CA THR A 90 0.11 -3.96 26.41
C THR A 90 -0.46 -2.67 27.02
N GLU A 91 -1.65 -2.29 26.56
CA GLU A 91 -2.47 -1.22 27.13
C GLU A 91 -3.94 -1.65 27.03
N GLN A 92 -4.61 -1.84 28.17
CA GLN A 92 -6.06 -2.05 28.16
C GLN A 92 -6.78 -0.77 27.78
N ARG A 93 -7.72 -0.86 26.85
CA ARG A 93 -8.58 0.24 26.41
C ARG A 93 -10.05 -0.13 26.61
N ALA A 94 -10.94 0.81 26.34
CA ALA A 94 -12.37 0.56 26.45
C ALA A 94 -12.82 -0.45 25.36
N GLY A 95 -13.05 -1.70 25.77
CA GLY A 95 -13.59 -2.78 24.93
C GLY A 95 -12.56 -3.64 24.19
N TYR A 96 -11.25 -3.39 24.37
CA TYR A 96 -10.19 -4.17 23.73
C TYR A 96 -8.83 -3.93 24.40
N GLU A 97 -7.91 -4.90 24.23
CA GLU A 97 -6.51 -4.79 24.61
C GLU A 97 -5.66 -4.40 23.39
N ALA A 98 -4.84 -3.35 23.51
CA ALA A 98 -3.83 -3.03 22.53
C ALA A 98 -2.50 -3.71 22.90
N ARG A 99 -1.89 -4.43 21.95
CA ARG A 99 -0.60 -5.09 22.11
C ARG A 99 0.41 -4.56 21.11
N LYS A 100 1.64 -4.37 21.56
CA LYS A 100 2.80 -4.22 20.69
C LYS A 100 3.48 -5.58 20.64
N ILE A 101 3.65 -6.12 19.44
CA ILE A 101 4.16 -7.47 19.23
C ILE A 101 5.34 -7.45 18.27
N TRP A 102 6.12 -8.52 18.30
CA TRP A 102 7.08 -8.87 17.27
C TRP A 102 6.80 -10.28 16.78
N PHE A 103 6.89 -10.52 15.48
CA PHE A 103 6.69 -11.84 14.88
C PHE A 103 7.52 -11.98 13.60
N ASN A 104 7.83 -13.21 13.22
CA ASN A 104 8.58 -13.54 12.02
C ASN A 104 7.69 -13.39 10.79
N VAL A 105 8.15 -12.68 9.77
CA VAL A 105 7.50 -12.64 8.43
C VAL A 105 8.35 -13.33 7.37
N SER A 106 9.58 -13.70 7.71
CA SER A 106 10.45 -14.55 6.90
C SER A 106 11.42 -15.33 7.79
N GLU A 107 12.19 -16.25 7.19
CA GLU A 107 13.33 -16.88 7.87
C GLU A 107 14.46 -15.89 8.22
N TRP A 108 14.48 -14.70 7.61
CA TRP A 108 15.58 -13.75 7.73
C TRP A 108 15.30 -12.65 8.77
N TYR A 109 14.04 -12.28 8.96
CA TYR A 109 13.70 -11.15 9.80
C TYR A 109 12.31 -11.24 10.41
N ARG A 110 12.19 -10.56 11.56
CA ARG A 110 10.97 -10.31 12.30
C ARG A 110 10.62 -8.83 12.28
N ILE A 111 9.33 -8.53 12.40
CA ILE A 111 8.83 -7.15 12.34
C ILE A 111 7.97 -6.80 13.56
N PRO A 112 7.96 -5.52 13.98
CA PRO A 112 7.05 -5.03 15.00
C PRO A 112 5.65 -4.76 14.41
N ALA A 113 4.62 -4.90 15.23
CA ALA A 113 3.25 -4.58 14.87
C ALA A 113 2.43 -4.13 16.08
N TYR A 114 1.32 -3.45 15.81
CA TYR A 114 0.22 -3.35 16.76
C TYR A 114 -0.82 -4.43 16.47
N LEU A 115 -1.25 -5.12 17.52
CA LEU A 115 -2.33 -6.10 17.52
C LEU A 115 -3.38 -5.65 18.53
N LEU A 116 -4.57 -5.29 18.06
CA LEU A 116 -5.70 -4.93 18.90
C LEU A 116 -6.63 -6.14 19.01
N VAL A 117 -6.99 -6.53 20.23
CA VAL A 117 -7.80 -7.72 20.50
C VAL A 117 -9.05 -7.31 21.29
N PRO A 118 -10.27 -7.47 20.74
CA PRO A 118 -11.50 -7.16 21.45
C PRO A 118 -11.63 -7.93 22.76
N ASP A 119 -12.24 -7.31 23.76
CA ASP A 119 -12.62 -8.00 24.99
C ASP A 119 -13.68 -9.07 24.70
N GLY A 120 -13.71 -10.13 25.51
CA GLY A 120 -14.69 -11.22 25.40
C GLY A 120 -14.12 -12.49 24.79
N LYS A 121 -15.01 -13.39 24.37
CA LYS A 121 -14.66 -14.70 23.81
C LYS A 121 -14.77 -14.65 22.29
N GLY A 122 -13.65 -14.85 21.61
CA GLY A 122 -13.60 -15.07 20.16
C GLY A 122 -14.14 -16.45 19.75
N PRO A 123 -13.87 -16.91 18.52
CA PRO A 123 -13.02 -16.24 17.53
C PRO A 123 -13.70 -14.99 16.94
N PHE A 124 -12.91 -13.95 16.68
CA PHE A 124 -13.36 -12.66 16.14
C PHE A 124 -13.04 -12.57 14.65
N PRO A 125 -13.82 -11.81 13.85
CA PRO A 125 -13.35 -11.37 12.55
C PRO A 125 -12.13 -10.46 12.71
N ALA A 126 -11.27 -10.39 11.70
CA ALA A 126 -10.01 -9.66 11.80
C ALA A 126 -9.71 -8.82 10.57
N ILE A 127 -9.04 -7.69 10.76
CA ILE A 127 -8.62 -6.76 9.69
C ILE A 127 -7.12 -6.49 9.78
N ILE A 128 -6.43 -6.64 8.66
CA ILE A 128 -5.08 -6.12 8.49
C ILE A 128 -5.19 -4.68 7.98
N MET A 129 -4.61 -3.74 8.72
CA MET A 129 -4.63 -2.31 8.38
C MET A 129 -3.28 -1.82 7.85
N LEU A 130 -3.32 -1.34 6.62
CA LEU A 130 -2.15 -1.05 5.80
C LEU A 130 -2.03 0.47 5.61
N HIS A 131 -0.98 1.07 6.17
CA HIS A 131 -0.82 2.53 6.21
C HIS A 131 -0.41 3.16 4.87
N ASP A 132 -0.67 4.46 4.74
CA ASP A 132 -0.28 5.27 3.59
C ASP A 132 1.23 5.58 3.52
N HIS A 133 1.66 6.04 2.35
CA HIS A 133 3.01 6.52 2.11
C HIS A 133 3.27 7.88 2.79
N GLY A 134 2.40 8.86 2.50
CA GLY A 134 2.42 10.20 3.11
C GLY A 134 3.62 11.08 2.79
N ALA A 135 4.67 10.53 2.17
CA ALA A 135 6.02 11.11 2.20
C ALA A 135 6.51 11.35 3.64
N HIS A 136 6.00 10.53 4.56
CA HIS A 136 6.08 10.71 6.00
C HIS A 136 6.46 9.38 6.63
N PHE A 137 7.73 9.26 6.99
CA PHE A 137 8.40 7.97 7.26
C PHE A 137 8.67 7.72 8.75
N SER A 138 8.54 8.73 9.62
CA SER A 138 8.70 8.62 11.08
C SER A 138 7.74 7.61 11.71
N ILE A 139 6.58 7.44 11.10
CA ILE A 139 5.48 6.60 11.58
C ILE A 139 4.92 5.75 10.44
N GLY A 140 4.41 4.56 10.76
CA GLY A 140 3.74 3.69 9.81
C GLY A 140 2.43 3.17 10.40
N LYS A 141 2.49 2.08 11.16
CA LYS A 141 1.35 1.50 11.89
C LYS A 141 0.69 2.49 12.86
N GLU A 142 1.43 3.47 13.39
CA GLU A 142 0.92 4.55 14.22
C GLU A 142 -0.02 5.49 13.45
N LYS A 143 -0.02 5.48 12.11
CA LYS A 143 -1.01 6.22 11.30
C LYS A 143 -2.40 5.58 11.39
N MET A 144 -2.48 4.30 11.73
CA MET A 144 -3.71 3.49 11.76
C MET A 144 -4.19 3.20 13.18
N VAL A 145 -3.26 2.98 14.11
CA VAL A 145 -3.53 2.58 15.49
C VAL A 145 -2.93 3.61 16.44
N ARG A 146 -3.71 4.05 17.45
CA ARG A 146 -3.26 5.01 18.45
C ARG A 146 -2.03 4.45 19.19
N PRO A 147 -0.87 5.12 19.11
CA PRO A 147 0.36 4.58 19.68
C PRO A 147 0.31 4.54 21.20
N PHE A 148 1.11 3.66 21.80
CA PHE A 148 1.34 3.60 23.24
C PHE A 148 2.76 3.11 23.53
N GLY A 149 3.33 3.52 24.66
CA GLY A 149 4.71 3.18 25.00
C GLY A 149 5.76 3.69 24.00
N VAL A 150 5.46 4.80 23.31
CA VAL A 150 6.38 5.49 22.38
C VAL A 150 6.77 6.87 22.92
N SER A 151 7.73 7.54 22.28
CA SER A 151 8.13 8.88 22.70
C SER A 151 6.99 9.91 22.49
N PRO A 152 7.00 11.03 23.22
CA PRO A 152 6.03 12.12 23.02
C PRO A 152 6.02 12.64 21.58
N GLU A 153 7.16 12.68 20.91
CA GLU A 153 7.30 13.14 19.52
C GLU A 153 6.54 12.22 18.55
N ILE A 154 6.67 10.90 18.71
CA ILE A 154 5.96 9.92 17.87
C ILE A 154 4.46 9.97 18.16
N SER A 155 4.06 10.15 19.42
CA SER A 155 2.66 10.29 19.80
C SER A 155 2.01 11.54 19.19
N ALA A 156 2.70 12.67 19.24
CA ALA A 156 2.25 13.92 18.63
C ALA A 156 2.18 13.81 17.11
N ASP A 157 3.21 13.24 16.48
CA ASP A 157 3.26 13.05 15.03
C ASP A 157 2.10 12.17 14.51
N ALA A 158 1.82 11.06 15.20
CA ALA A 158 0.66 10.22 14.90
C ALA A 158 -0.67 10.98 15.06
N GLY A 159 -0.82 11.75 16.14
CA GLY A 159 -2.01 12.57 16.38
C GLY A 159 -2.27 13.58 15.26
N ASP A 160 -1.23 14.31 14.85
CA ASP A 160 -1.30 15.26 13.74
C ASP A 160 -1.64 14.57 12.42
N TRP A 161 -1.05 13.41 12.15
CA TRP A 161 -1.31 12.64 10.93
C TRP A 161 -2.78 12.20 10.83
N VAL A 162 -3.33 11.70 11.93
CA VAL A 162 -4.71 11.22 12.00
C VAL A 162 -5.71 12.35 11.80
N VAL A 163 -5.44 13.57 12.29
CA VAL A 163 -6.25 14.76 11.96
C VAL A 163 -6.14 15.11 10.47
N ARG A 164 -4.94 15.05 9.90
CA ARG A 164 -4.66 15.46 8.50
C ARG A 164 -5.23 14.50 7.45
N CYS A 165 -5.35 13.21 7.77
CA CYS A 165 -5.68 12.17 6.80
C CYS A 165 -6.90 11.29 7.17
N TYR A 166 -7.23 11.17 8.45
CA TYR A 166 -8.23 10.20 8.98
C TYR A 166 -9.28 10.86 9.87
N ASP A 167 -9.46 12.18 9.76
CA ASP A 167 -10.48 12.95 10.46
C ASP A 167 -10.41 12.84 12.00
N GLY A 168 -9.21 12.71 12.55
CA GLY A 168 -8.99 12.62 13.99
C GLY A 168 -9.42 11.27 14.60
N GLN A 169 -9.70 10.27 13.77
CA GLN A 169 -10.04 8.91 14.21
C GLN A 169 -8.98 7.91 13.79
N TYR A 170 -8.39 7.21 14.76
CA TYR A 170 -7.56 6.04 14.49
C TYR A 170 -8.46 4.90 14.02
N THR A 171 -8.40 4.56 12.73
CA THR A 171 -9.28 3.55 12.13
C THR A 171 -9.10 2.18 12.78
N GLY A 172 -7.90 1.82 13.21
CA GLY A 172 -7.63 0.56 13.90
C GLY A 172 -8.35 0.47 15.24
N ASP A 173 -8.24 1.51 16.06
CA ASP A 173 -8.97 1.62 17.33
C ASP A 173 -10.49 1.56 17.10
N TYR A 174 -11.00 2.25 16.08
CA TYR A 174 -12.42 2.25 15.73
C TYR A 174 -12.93 0.84 15.37
N PHE A 175 -12.18 0.07 14.58
CA PHE A 175 -12.54 -1.31 14.24
C PHE A 175 -12.42 -2.25 15.45
N ALA A 176 -11.41 -2.09 16.29
CA ALA A 176 -11.24 -2.88 17.50
C ALA A 176 -12.40 -2.68 18.49
N GLN A 177 -12.81 -1.43 18.71
CA GLN A 177 -14.01 -1.10 19.50
C GLN A 177 -15.29 -1.71 18.94
N ASN A 178 -15.32 -1.95 17.64
CA ASN A 178 -16.44 -2.59 16.97
C ASN A 178 -16.28 -4.11 16.86
N GLY A 179 -15.34 -4.74 17.56
CA GLY A 179 -15.23 -6.20 17.70
C GLY A 179 -14.39 -6.90 16.63
N TYR A 180 -13.45 -6.19 15.99
CA TYR A 180 -12.47 -6.80 15.09
C TYR A 180 -11.12 -6.94 15.77
N VAL A 181 -10.43 -8.06 15.55
CA VAL A 181 -8.98 -8.10 15.79
C VAL A 181 -8.31 -7.27 14.71
N VAL A 182 -7.45 -6.32 15.08
CA VAL A 182 -6.75 -5.46 14.13
C VAL A 182 -5.26 -5.70 14.20
N LEU A 183 -4.63 -6.00 13.06
CA LEU A 183 -3.18 -6.04 12.92
C LEU A 183 -2.72 -4.87 12.04
N SER A 184 -1.76 -4.08 12.51
CA SER A 184 -1.10 -3.07 11.67
C SER A 184 0.41 -3.18 11.77
N ILE A 185 1.06 -3.27 10.61
CA ILE A 185 2.50 -3.40 10.46
C ILE A 185 3.07 -2.15 9.78
N ASP A 186 4.33 -1.84 10.09
CA ASP A 186 5.10 -0.92 9.28
C ASP A 186 5.46 -1.57 7.92
N ALA A 187 5.31 -0.84 6.82
CA ALA A 187 6.01 -1.17 5.58
C ALA A 187 7.52 -0.95 5.80
N LEU A 188 8.36 -1.75 5.15
CA LEU A 188 9.82 -1.56 5.24
C LEU A 188 10.18 -0.12 4.85
N PHE A 189 11.03 0.55 5.66
CA PHE A 189 11.42 1.97 5.60
C PHE A 189 10.53 2.97 6.36
N TRP A 190 9.41 2.53 6.95
CA TRP A 190 8.58 3.36 7.83
C TRP A 190 8.72 2.96 9.30
N GLY A 191 8.49 3.92 10.19
CA GLY A 191 8.34 3.67 11.62
C GLY A 191 9.52 2.90 12.20
N GLU A 192 9.22 1.80 12.88
CA GLU A 192 10.22 0.96 13.53
C GLU A 192 10.98 0.05 12.55
N ARG A 193 10.50 -0.03 11.30
CA ARG A 193 11.22 -0.62 10.17
C ARG A 193 11.94 0.44 9.33
N GLY A 194 12.08 1.64 9.90
CA GLY A 194 12.73 2.79 9.29
C GLY A 194 14.24 2.60 9.11
N ARG A 195 14.85 3.60 8.51
CA ARG A 195 16.29 3.63 8.26
C ARG A 195 17.06 4.05 9.53
N LYS A 196 18.15 3.36 9.83
CA LYS A 196 19.00 3.62 11.01
C LYS A 196 19.51 5.07 11.08
N GLU A 197 19.90 5.64 9.94
CA GLU A 197 20.39 7.02 9.86
C GLU A 197 19.25 8.06 9.88
N GLY A 198 18.01 7.63 10.10
CA GLY A 198 16.83 8.47 10.14
C GLY A 198 16.15 8.68 8.80
N ILE A 199 15.16 9.58 8.84
CA ILE A 199 14.22 9.83 7.76
C ILE A 199 14.93 10.45 6.55
N SER A 200 14.71 9.88 5.38
CA SER A 200 15.21 10.45 4.12
C SER A 200 14.31 10.07 2.96
N TYR A 201 13.77 11.09 2.28
CA TYR A 201 12.97 10.88 1.08
C TYR A 201 13.79 10.26 -0.06
N ASP A 202 15.06 10.68 -0.22
CA ASP A 202 15.95 10.11 -1.24
C ASP A 202 16.47 8.73 -0.84
N GLY A 203 16.61 8.47 0.47
CA GLY A 203 17.02 7.17 1.00
C GLY A 203 16.11 6.02 0.57
N GLN A 204 14.81 6.27 0.39
CA GLN A 204 13.88 5.26 -0.11
C GLN A 204 14.19 4.85 -1.55
N GLN A 205 14.62 5.81 -2.39
CA GLN A 205 14.93 5.56 -3.79
C GLN A 205 16.25 4.79 -3.90
N ALA A 206 17.22 5.14 -3.05
CA ALA A 206 18.44 4.36 -2.90
C ALA A 206 18.15 2.92 -2.44
N LEU A 207 17.23 2.75 -1.46
CA LEU A 207 16.80 1.42 -1.03
C LEU A 207 16.17 0.64 -2.19
N ALA A 208 15.22 1.23 -2.91
CA ALA A 208 14.57 0.60 -4.04
C ALA A 208 15.56 0.22 -5.16
N SER A 209 16.51 1.11 -5.46
CA SER A 209 17.59 0.85 -6.42
C SER A 209 18.47 -0.33 -5.99
N ASN A 210 18.83 -0.40 -4.71
CA ASN A 210 19.62 -1.51 -4.16
C ASN A 210 18.87 -2.85 -4.22
N PHE A 211 17.56 -2.87 -3.93
CA PHE A 211 16.73 -4.06 -4.12
C PHE A 211 16.78 -4.54 -5.58
N MET A 212 16.61 -3.62 -6.55
CA MET A 212 16.68 -3.96 -7.97
C MET A 212 18.05 -4.50 -8.39
N GLN A 213 19.15 -3.93 -7.89
CA GLN A 213 20.51 -4.43 -8.12
C GLN A 213 20.73 -5.85 -7.56
N MET A 214 19.99 -6.23 -6.52
CA MET A 214 20.00 -7.57 -5.93
C MET A 214 18.96 -8.52 -6.55
N GLY A 215 18.37 -8.16 -7.69
CA GLY A 215 17.36 -8.99 -8.38
C GLY A 215 16.03 -9.10 -7.63
N ALA A 216 15.71 -8.13 -6.78
CA ALA A 216 14.49 -8.06 -5.98
C ALA A 216 13.77 -6.72 -6.20
N SER A 217 12.58 -6.56 -5.61
CA SER A 217 11.89 -5.28 -5.54
C SER A 217 11.52 -4.93 -4.11
N TRP A 218 11.72 -3.67 -3.73
CA TRP A 218 11.25 -3.15 -2.45
C TRP A 218 9.72 -3.27 -2.31
N GLY A 219 8.98 -2.96 -3.38
CA GLY A 219 7.53 -3.18 -3.41
C GLY A 219 7.15 -4.66 -3.31
N ALA A 220 7.94 -5.58 -3.87
CA ALA A 220 7.70 -7.01 -3.72
C ALA A 220 7.87 -7.47 -2.25
N PHE A 221 8.87 -6.96 -1.55
CA PHE A 221 9.09 -7.25 -0.13
C PHE A 221 7.95 -6.70 0.75
N ILE A 222 7.46 -5.50 0.47
CA ILE A 222 6.28 -4.96 1.18
C ILE A 222 5.06 -5.86 0.97
N ASN A 223 4.78 -6.29 -0.27
CA ASN A 223 3.63 -7.14 -0.55
C ASN A 223 3.74 -8.55 0.06
N ILE A 224 4.92 -9.16 0.06
CA ILE A 224 5.07 -10.49 0.67
C ILE A 224 4.99 -10.43 2.19
N ASP A 225 5.48 -9.36 2.82
CA ASP A 225 5.29 -9.13 4.25
C ASP A 225 3.80 -9.00 4.59
N ASP A 226 3.01 -8.35 3.74
CA ASP A 226 1.56 -8.24 3.89
C ASP A 226 0.89 -9.62 3.83
N VAL A 227 1.30 -10.47 2.87
CA VAL A 227 0.81 -11.87 2.76
C VAL A 227 1.12 -12.66 4.02
N ARG A 228 2.36 -12.59 4.51
CA ARG A 228 2.81 -13.32 5.72
C ARG A 228 2.13 -12.79 6.97
N SER A 229 1.84 -11.51 7.03
CA SER A 229 1.08 -10.89 8.11
C SER A 229 -0.38 -11.34 8.11
N ALA A 230 -0.98 -11.56 6.94
CA ALA A 230 -2.33 -12.12 6.82
C ALA A 230 -2.39 -13.56 7.33
N GLU A 231 -1.45 -14.39 6.89
CA GLU A 231 -1.34 -15.79 7.30
C GLU A 231 -1.07 -15.88 8.82
N PHE A 232 -0.22 -15.02 9.36
CA PHE A 232 -0.01 -14.88 10.81
C PHE A 232 -1.33 -14.55 11.53
N LEU A 233 -2.02 -13.50 11.10
CA LEU A 233 -3.27 -13.06 11.73
C LEU A 233 -4.32 -14.18 11.74
N ALA A 234 -4.47 -14.88 10.62
CA ALA A 234 -5.40 -16.01 10.50
C ALA A 234 -5.00 -17.24 11.34
N SER A 235 -3.73 -17.35 11.73
CA SER A 235 -3.24 -18.44 12.58
C SER A 235 -3.54 -18.24 14.07
N LEU A 236 -3.92 -17.02 14.48
CA LEU A 236 -4.15 -16.70 15.88
C LEU A 236 -5.43 -17.37 16.41
N PRO A 237 -5.41 -17.97 17.62
CA PRO A 237 -6.55 -18.72 18.15
C PRO A 237 -7.80 -17.86 18.42
N MET A 238 -7.63 -16.54 18.61
CA MET A 238 -8.74 -15.62 18.78
C MET A 238 -9.32 -15.08 17.46
N VAL A 239 -8.79 -15.49 16.30
CA VAL A 239 -9.22 -15.03 14.99
C VAL A 239 -10.00 -16.14 14.28
N ASP A 240 -11.15 -15.78 13.72
CA ASP A 240 -11.85 -16.65 12.78
C ASP A 240 -11.15 -16.53 11.42
N LYS A 241 -10.39 -17.57 11.05
CA LYS A 241 -9.61 -17.62 9.81
C LYS A 241 -10.47 -17.48 8.54
N GLU A 242 -11.77 -17.74 8.63
CA GLU A 242 -12.71 -17.54 7.51
C GLU A 242 -13.29 -16.12 7.45
N LYS A 243 -12.85 -15.22 8.34
CA LYS A 243 -13.32 -13.83 8.47
C LYS A 243 -12.16 -12.84 8.58
N VAL A 244 -11.12 -13.05 7.78
CA VAL A 244 -9.95 -12.15 7.70
C VAL A 244 -10.10 -11.22 6.50
N GLY A 245 -10.12 -9.92 6.74
CA GLY A 245 -10.14 -8.88 5.73
C GLY A 245 -8.89 -8.00 5.75
N CYS A 246 -8.77 -7.10 4.76
CA CYS A 246 -7.73 -6.07 4.75
C CYS A 246 -8.30 -4.70 4.37
N LEU A 247 -7.78 -3.65 4.99
CA LEU A 247 -8.16 -2.28 4.73
C LEU A 247 -6.89 -1.43 4.59
N GLY A 248 -6.87 -0.51 3.64
CA GLY A 248 -5.80 0.47 3.58
C GLY A 248 -6.19 1.77 2.89
N PHE A 249 -5.36 2.79 3.10
CA PHE A 249 -5.50 4.14 2.54
C PHE A 249 -4.28 4.51 1.69
N SER A 250 -4.49 5.08 0.50
CA SER A 250 -3.42 5.51 -0.41
C SER A 250 -2.49 4.35 -0.83
N MET A 251 -1.18 4.40 -0.58
CA MET A 251 -0.30 3.24 -0.71
C MET A 251 -0.79 2.02 0.09
N GLY A 252 -1.45 2.24 1.22
CA GLY A 252 -2.13 1.19 1.97
C GLY A 252 -3.29 0.56 1.19
N ALA A 253 -4.01 1.34 0.40
CA ALA A 253 -5.06 0.83 -0.47
C ALA A 253 -4.48 0.04 -1.66
N TYR A 254 -3.32 0.45 -2.20
CA TYR A 254 -2.52 -0.40 -3.11
C TYR A 254 -2.26 -1.77 -2.49
N ARG A 255 -1.72 -1.76 -1.28
CA ARG A 255 -1.37 -2.97 -0.53
C ARG A 255 -2.62 -3.82 -0.25
N SER A 256 -3.76 -3.20 0.06
CA SER A 256 -5.03 -3.89 0.33
C SER A 256 -5.54 -4.69 -0.88
N TRP A 257 -5.71 -4.06 -2.04
CA TRP A 257 -6.19 -4.80 -3.22
C TRP A 257 -5.13 -5.78 -3.75
N MET A 258 -3.83 -5.47 -3.60
CA MET A 258 -2.77 -6.39 -4.00
C MET A 258 -2.76 -7.62 -3.09
N LEU A 259 -2.87 -7.44 -1.77
CA LEU A 259 -2.97 -8.54 -0.82
C LEU A 259 -4.17 -9.46 -1.12
N ALA A 260 -5.34 -8.88 -1.40
CA ALA A 260 -6.54 -9.64 -1.78
C ALA A 260 -6.36 -10.45 -3.08
N ALA A 261 -5.55 -9.95 -4.02
CA ALA A 261 -5.20 -10.66 -5.24
C ALA A 261 -4.22 -11.82 -4.99
N LEU A 262 -3.24 -11.62 -4.09
CA LEU A 262 -2.13 -12.55 -3.86
C LEU A 262 -2.49 -13.76 -2.99
N THR A 263 -3.39 -13.62 -2.02
CA THR A 263 -3.68 -14.70 -1.04
C THR A 263 -5.17 -14.93 -0.83
N ASP A 264 -5.54 -16.20 -0.62
CA ASP A 264 -6.91 -16.62 -0.26
C ASP A 264 -7.16 -16.61 1.25
N CYS A 265 -6.14 -16.21 2.03
CA CYS A 265 -6.28 -15.86 3.44
C CYS A 265 -7.22 -14.67 3.64
N VAL A 266 -7.14 -13.67 2.76
CA VAL A 266 -8.03 -12.51 2.77
C VAL A 266 -9.35 -12.84 2.06
N LYS A 267 -10.45 -12.61 2.77
CA LYS A 267 -11.82 -12.91 2.34
C LYS A 267 -12.56 -11.69 1.81
N ALA A 268 -12.28 -10.50 2.34
CA ALA A 268 -12.83 -9.22 1.90
C ALA A 268 -11.76 -8.11 1.95
N SER A 269 -11.86 -7.12 1.06
CA SER A 269 -10.90 -6.00 1.02
C SER A 269 -11.56 -4.64 0.90
N ALA A 270 -10.94 -3.61 1.49
CA ALA A 270 -11.32 -2.21 1.35
C ALA A 270 -10.09 -1.37 0.97
N SER A 271 -10.21 -0.58 -0.09
CA SER A 271 -9.14 0.21 -0.69
C SER A 271 -9.59 1.66 -0.83
N ILE A 272 -9.03 2.54 -0.02
CA ILE A 272 -9.44 3.94 0.09
C ILE A 272 -8.43 4.89 -0.57
N CYS A 273 -8.92 5.78 -1.42
CA CYS A 273 -8.17 6.80 -2.14
C CYS A 273 -7.00 6.23 -2.95
N TRP A 274 -7.23 5.09 -3.61
CA TRP A 274 -6.28 4.53 -4.55
C TRP A 274 -6.97 3.55 -5.49
N MET A 275 -6.89 3.83 -6.79
CA MET A 275 -7.04 2.93 -7.93
C MET A 275 -6.98 3.82 -9.17
N ASN A 276 -6.34 3.35 -10.22
CA ASN A 276 -6.24 4.07 -11.48
C ASN A 276 -5.68 3.12 -12.56
N THR A 277 -5.59 3.57 -13.81
CA THR A 277 -4.92 2.81 -14.88
C THR A 277 -3.51 3.34 -15.12
N THR A 278 -2.66 2.52 -15.74
CA THR A 278 -1.33 2.96 -16.16
C THR A 278 -1.43 4.14 -17.13
N GLU A 279 -2.46 4.18 -17.98
CA GLU A 279 -2.70 5.26 -18.94
C GLU A 279 -2.75 6.64 -18.27
N HIS A 280 -3.54 6.77 -17.21
CA HIS A 280 -3.77 8.05 -16.52
C HIS A 280 -2.71 8.38 -15.46
N LEU A 281 -1.98 7.37 -14.96
CA LEU A 281 -0.88 7.59 -14.01
C LEU A 281 0.45 7.92 -14.69
N MET A 282 0.71 7.39 -15.88
CA MET A 282 1.98 7.60 -16.58
C MET A 282 1.90 8.77 -17.56
N THR A 283 1.65 9.98 -17.02
CA THR A 283 1.57 11.24 -17.80
C THR A 283 2.61 12.26 -17.33
N LEU A 284 3.03 13.18 -18.19
CA LEU A 284 4.09 14.17 -17.87
C LEU A 284 3.83 15.05 -16.63
N THR A 285 2.63 15.04 -16.05
CA THR A 285 2.25 15.87 -14.89
C THR A 285 1.90 15.07 -13.65
N ASN A 286 1.74 13.74 -13.75
CA ASN A 286 1.36 12.91 -12.61
C ASN A 286 2.50 12.77 -11.59
N ASN A 287 2.15 12.62 -10.31
CA ASN A 287 3.10 12.47 -9.22
C ASN A 287 3.84 11.12 -9.21
N GLN A 288 3.29 10.05 -9.79
CA GLN A 288 3.96 8.75 -9.87
C GLN A 288 5.32 8.83 -10.61
N ASN A 289 5.44 9.73 -11.59
CA ASN A 289 6.65 9.86 -12.42
C ASN A 289 7.85 10.48 -11.68
N LYS A 290 7.73 10.74 -10.38
CA LYS A 290 8.82 11.26 -9.54
C LYS A 290 9.62 10.14 -8.86
N GLY A 291 9.30 8.87 -9.10
CA GLY A 291 9.95 7.71 -8.47
C GLY A 291 9.49 7.48 -7.03
N GLY A 292 9.57 8.52 -6.18
CA GLY A 292 9.21 8.56 -4.76
C GLY A 292 8.28 7.46 -4.25
N SER A 293 6.97 7.76 -4.13
CA SER A 293 6.00 6.78 -3.65
C SER A 293 5.70 5.64 -4.62
N ALA A 294 6.14 5.74 -5.88
CA ALA A 294 5.92 4.68 -6.85
C ALA A 294 6.77 3.45 -6.50
N TYR A 295 8.02 3.61 -6.06
CA TYR A 295 8.93 2.48 -5.81
C TYR A 295 8.43 1.47 -4.77
N SER A 296 7.67 1.90 -3.76
CA SER A 296 7.06 0.99 -2.78
C SER A 296 5.90 0.16 -3.37
N MET A 297 5.47 0.45 -4.60
CA MET A 297 4.37 -0.19 -5.32
C MET A 297 4.78 -0.80 -6.67
N LEU A 298 6.03 -0.59 -7.11
CA LEU A 298 6.51 -1.11 -8.39
C LEU A 298 6.98 -2.56 -8.26
N ILE A 299 6.36 -3.42 -9.07
CA ILE A 299 6.80 -4.80 -9.30
C ILE A 299 7.41 -4.83 -10.71
N PRO A 300 8.73 -5.07 -10.86
CA PRO A 300 9.40 -5.10 -12.16
C PRO A 300 8.69 -6.03 -13.14
N ASN A 301 8.63 -5.64 -14.42
CA ASN A 301 7.99 -6.37 -15.53
C ASN A 301 6.47 -6.59 -15.45
N LEU A 302 5.82 -6.46 -14.29
CA LEU A 302 4.40 -6.79 -14.13
C LEU A 302 3.48 -6.06 -15.13
N ARG A 303 3.77 -4.78 -15.43
CA ARG A 303 2.95 -3.98 -16.35
C ARG A 303 2.98 -4.45 -17.80
N ARG A 304 3.90 -5.34 -18.17
CA ARG A 304 3.88 -6.01 -19.48
C ARG A 304 2.73 -7.02 -19.62
N TYR A 305 2.19 -7.50 -18.50
CA TYR A 305 1.19 -8.57 -18.45
C TYR A 305 -0.17 -8.08 -17.95
N LEU A 306 -0.16 -7.23 -16.93
CA LEU A 306 -1.37 -6.78 -16.23
C LEU A 306 -1.27 -5.28 -15.94
N ASP A 307 -2.39 -4.55 -16.04
CA ASP A 307 -2.51 -3.20 -15.48
C ASP A 307 -2.92 -3.29 -13.99
N TYR A 308 -2.98 -2.17 -13.28
CA TYR A 308 -3.44 -2.11 -11.90
C TYR A 308 -4.83 -2.73 -11.70
N PRO A 309 -5.90 -2.33 -12.43
CA PRO A 309 -7.22 -2.96 -12.29
C PRO A 309 -7.21 -4.44 -12.68
N HIS A 310 -6.42 -4.84 -13.68
CA HIS A 310 -6.29 -6.26 -14.05
C HIS A 310 -5.69 -7.10 -12.91
N THR A 311 -4.71 -6.54 -12.20
CA THR A 311 -4.08 -7.20 -11.04
C THR A 311 -5.08 -7.29 -9.88
N ALA A 312 -5.79 -6.20 -9.57
CA ALA A 312 -6.83 -6.20 -8.55
C ALA A 312 -7.96 -7.21 -8.85
N SER A 313 -8.28 -7.40 -10.13
CA SER A 313 -9.30 -8.36 -10.58
C SER A 313 -8.99 -9.83 -10.33
N ILE A 314 -7.75 -10.17 -10.01
CA ILE A 314 -7.41 -11.53 -9.51
C ILE A 314 -8.16 -11.83 -8.20
N ALA A 315 -8.54 -10.82 -7.41
CA ALA A 315 -9.31 -11.02 -6.19
C ALA A 315 -10.76 -11.49 -6.44
N CYS A 316 -11.30 -11.34 -7.65
CA CYS A 316 -12.66 -11.77 -7.96
C CYS A 316 -12.84 -13.28 -7.69
N PRO A 317 -13.95 -13.73 -7.04
CA PRO A 317 -15.16 -12.99 -6.68
C PRO A 317 -15.21 -12.52 -5.20
N LYS A 318 -14.07 -12.23 -4.56
CA LYS A 318 -14.03 -11.73 -3.18
C LYS A 318 -14.77 -10.39 -3.07
N PRO A 319 -15.56 -10.17 -2.00
CA PRO A 319 -16.07 -8.85 -1.66
C PRO A 319 -14.94 -7.81 -1.62
N SER A 320 -15.09 -6.74 -2.39
CA SER A 320 -14.08 -5.69 -2.51
C SER A 320 -14.71 -4.31 -2.59
N LEU A 321 -14.23 -3.40 -1.75
CA LEU A 321 -14.68 -2.01 -1.68
C LEU A 321 -13.56 -1.07 -2.16
N PHE A 322 -13.89 -0.16 -3.06
CA PHE A 322 -12.98 0.88 -3.55
C PHE A 322 -13.62 2.26 -3.45
N PHE A 323 -12.97 3.15 -2.70
CA PHE A 323 -13.33 4.56 -2.60
C PHE A 323 -12.25 5.45 -3.20
N ASN A 324 -12.66 6.50 -3.90
CA ASN A 324 -11.76 7.56 -4.36
C ASN A 324 -12.40 8.94 -4.13
N GLY A 325 -11.57 9.98 -3.96
CA GLY A 325 -12.04 11.36 -3.84
C GLY A 325 -12.13 12.04 -5.21
N ALA A 326 -13.22 12.76 -5.49
CA ALA A 326 -13.40 13.55 -6.69
C ALA A 326 -12.43 14.75 -6.77
N LYS A 327 -11.93 15.22 -5.62
CA LYS A 327 -10.94 16.31 -5.50
C LYS A 327 -9.53 15.78 -5.23
N ASP A 328 -9.33 14.47 -5.33
CA ASP A 328 -8.02 13.85 -5.18
C ASP A 328 -7.12 14.25 -6.36
N LYS A 329 -6.04 14.96 -6.06
CA LYS A 329 -5.08 15.43 -7.08
C LYS A 329 -4.07 14.36 -7.50
N LEU A 330 -4.01 13.25 -6.77
CA LEU A 330 -3.09 12.14 -7.04
C LEU A 330 -3.72 11.12 -8.00
N PHE A 331 -5.04 10.94 -7.93
CA PHE A 331 -5.82 10.00 -8.75
C PHE A 331 -6.84 10.72 -9.61
N PRO A 332 -6.50 11.04 -10.89
CA PRO A 332 -7.45 11.63 -11.81
C PRO A 332 -8.72 10.79 -11.93
N VAL A 333 -9.88 11.44 -11.79
CA VAL A 333 -11.20 10.81 -11.76
C VAL A 333 -11.49 10.00 -13.03
N ALA A 334 -11.00 10.44 -14.19
CA ALA A 334 -11.15 9.70 -15.44
C ALA A 334 -10.55 8.28 -15.33
N GLY A 335 -9.29 8.18 -14.90
CA GLY A 335 -8.66 6.88 -14.72
C GLY A 335 -9.17 6.06 -13.55
N VAL A 336 -9.74 6.70 -12.51
CA VAL A 336 -10.51 5.98 -11.48
C VAL A 336 -11.73 5.29 -12.10
N LYS A 337 -12.50 6.02 -12.92
CA LYS A 337 -13.69 5.46 -13.61
C LYS A 337 -13.32 4.34 -14.56
N ASP A 338 -12.26 4.51 -15.35
CA ASP A 338 -11.78 3.48 -16.28
C ASP A 338 -11.35 2.22 -15.53
N ALA A 339 -10.60 2.38 -14.43
CA ALA A 339 -10.18 1.24 -13.61
C ALA A 339 -11.35 0.53 -12.92
N TYR A 340 -12.33 1.29 -12.40
CA TYR A 340 -13.54 0.72 -11.81
C TYR A 340 -14.37 -0.05 -12.85
N GLN A 341 -14.49 0.47 -14.07
CA GLN A 341 -15.17 -0.22 -15.16
C GLN A 341 -14.47 -1.53 -15.52
N ALA A 342 -13.15 -1.51 -15.68
CA ALA A 342 -12.37 -2.71 -15.98
C ALA A 342 -12.52 -3.79 -14.89
N MET A 343 -12.60 -3.41 -13.60
CA MET A 343 -12.89 -4.36 -12.52
C MET A 343 -14.34 -4.85 -12.54
N ARG A 344 -15.31 -3.95 -12.77
CA ARG A 344 -16.74 -4.27 -12.81
C ARG A 344 -17.05 -5.39 -13.79
N GLU A 345 -16.49 -5.32 -15.00
CA GLU A 345 -16.65 -6.34 -16.05
C GLU A 345 -16.21 -7.73 -15.58
N VAL A 346 -15.13 -7.84 -14.81
CA VAL A 346 -14.66 -9.12 -14.28
C VAL A 346 -15.63 -9.69 -13.25
N TRP A 347 -16.07 -8.88 -12.27
CA TRP A 347 -17.03 -9.34 -11.24
C TRP A 347 -18.39 -9.70 -11.84
N GLU A 348 -18.88 -8.91 -12.81
CA GLU A 348 -20.14 -9.22 -13.51
C GLU A 348 -20.05 -10.52 -14.31
N SER A 349 -18.91 -10.77 -14.97
CA SER A 349 -18.70 -12.02 -15.70
C SER A 349 -18.77 -13.27 -14.81
N ARG A 350 -18.58 -13.09 -13.49
CA ARG A 350 -18.64 -14.13 -12.45
C ARG A 350 -19.92 -14.08 -11.61
N HIS A 351 -20.93 -13.33 -12.04
CA HIS A 351 -22.19 -13.14 -11.31
C HIS A 351 -21.97 -12.66 -9.87
N ALA A 352 -20.90 -11.89 -9.65
CA ALA A 352 -20.50 -11.37 -8.35
C ALA A 352 -20.50 -9.83 -8.34
N GLY A 353 -21.18 -9.17 -9.30
CA GLY A 353 -21.16 -7.71 -9.43
C GLY A 353 -21.55 -6.97 -8.14
N ASP A 354 -22.47 -7.54 -7.35
CA ASP A 354 -22.92 -7.05 -6.04
C ASP A 354 -21.84 -7.08 -4.95
N ARG A 355 -20.78 -7.86 -5.15
CA ARG A 355 -19.61 -7.97 -4.25
C ARG A 355 -18.53 -6.93 -4.54
N LEU A 356 -18.63 -6.16 -5.62
CA LEU A 356 -17.74 -5.04 -5.91
C LEU A 356 -18.43 -3.71 -5.61
N VAL A 357 -18.01 -3.04 -4.52
CA VAL A 357 -18.51 -1.71 -4.15
C VAL A 357 -17.50 -0.67 -4.63
N THR A 358 -17.94 0.26 -5.48
CA THR A 358 -17.10 1.34 -6.01
C THR A 358 -17.79 2.67 -5.81
N LYS A 359 -17.13 3.65 -5.18
CA LYS A 359 -17.71 4.98 -4.93
C LYS A 359 -16.68 6.09 -5.11
N ILE A 360 -17.13 7.20 -5.69
CA ILE A 360 -16.35 8.45 -5.77
C ILE A 360 -17.01 9.46 -4.84
N TRP A 361 -16.27 9.88 -3.83
CA TRP A 361 -16.72 10.81 -2.80
C TRP A 361 -16.35 12.23 -3.15
N GLU A 362 -17.14 13.21 -2.70
CA GLU A 362 -16.83 14.64 -2.86
C GLU A 362 -15.77 15.09 -1.85
N GLU A 363 -14.59 14.49 -1.93
CA GLU A 363 -13.50 14.59 -0.96
C GLU A 363 -12.14 14.70 -1.66
N LYS A 364 -11.14 15.26 -0.96
CA LYS A 364 -9.73 15.25 -1.39
C LYS A 364 -9.10 13.85 -1.15
N HIS A 365 -7.77 13.76 -1.21
CA HIS A 365 -7.04 12.56 -0.77
C HIS A 365 -7.12 12.40 0.77
N PHE A 366 -8.21 11.84 1.27
CA PHE A 366 -8.55 11.84 2.70
C PHE A 366 -9.54 10.71 3.04
N PHE A 367 -9.44 10.12 4.23
CA PHE A 367 -10.29 9.05 4.71
C PHE A 367 -11.13 9.48 5.91
N ASN A 368 -12.24 10.17 5.64
CA ASN A 368 -13.09 10.73 6.69
C ASN A 368 -13.86 9.68 7.50
N LYS A 369 -14.48 10.08 8.61
CA LYS A 369 -15.23 9.16 9.49
C LYS A 369 -16.40 8.47 8.81
N GLU A 370 -17.10 9.14 7.90
CA GLU A 370 -18.23 8.53 7.17
C GLU A 370 -17.76 7.42 6.22
N MET A 371 -16.63 7.62 5.53
CA MET A 371 -16.00 6.55 4.76
C MET A 371 -15.55 5.40 5.66
N GLN A 372 -14.98 5.69 6.85
CA GLN A 372 -14.56 4.67 7.81
C GLN A 372 -15.74 3.84 8.32
N LYS A 373 -16.88 4.50 8.58
CA LYS A 373 -18.14 3.87 8.95
C LYS A 373 -18.69 2.98 7.83
N GLU A 374 -18.74 3.47 6.59
CA GLU A 374 -19.21 2.67 5.44
C GLU A 374 -18.29 1.46 5.17
N ALA A 375 -16.98 1.60 5.39
CA ALA A 375 -16.05 0.48 5.32
C ALA A 375 -16.31 -0.56 6.43
N LEU A 376 -16.59 -0.12 7.66
CA LEU A 376 -16.96 -1.03 8.76
C LEU A 376 -18.28 -1.75 8.47
N GLU A 377 -19.29 -1.05 7.97
CA GLU A 377 -20.58 -1.62 7.57
C GLU A 377 -20.42 -2.66 6.45
N PHE A 378 -19.56 -2.38 5.47
CA PHE A 378 -19.18 -3.35 4.44
C PHE A 378 -18.57 -4.62 5.06
N PHE A 379 -17.57 -4.51 5.94
CA PHE A 379 -16.98 -5.69 6.57
C PHE A 379 -17.97 -6.44 7.48
N ASN A 380 -18.85 -5.71 8.18
CA ASN A 380 -19.90 -6.32 8.97
C ASN A 380 -20.81 -7.16 8.08
N LYS A 381 -21.31 -6.61 6.97
CA LYS A 381 -22.15 -7.35 6.03
C LYS A 381 -21.47 -8.61 5.48
N GLU A 382 -20.19 -8.51 5.12
CA GLU A 382 -19.50 -9.59 4.38
C GLU A 382 -18.87 -10.64 5.30
N MET A 383 -18.60 -10.32 6.58
CA MET A 383 -17.88 -11.21 7.51
C MET A 383 -18.64 -11.48 8.81
N ARG A 384 -19.66 -10.70 9.15
CA ARG A 384 -20.58 -11.01 10.25
C ARG A 384 -21.89 -11.45 9.62
N ASN A 385 -22.20 -12.74 9.74
CA ASN A 385 -23.54 -13.18 9.40
C ASN A 385 -24.54 -12.34 10.19
N ASN A 386 -25.59 -11.84 9.52
CA ASN A 386 -26.77 -11.33 10.19
C ASN A 386 -27.47 -12.52 10.85
N ASP A 387 -27.01 -12.93 12.03
CA ASP A 387 -27.81 -13.76 12.93
C ASP A 387 -28.80 -12.86 13.68
#